data_AF-A0AA94JIW8-F1
#
_entry.id   AF-A0AA94JIW8-F1
#
_cell.length_a   1.000
_cell.length_b   1.000
_cell.length_c   1.000
_cell.angle_alpha   90.00
_cell.angle_beta   90.00
_cell.angle_gamma   90.00
#
_symmetry.space_group_name_H-M   'P 1'
#
loop_
_entity.id
_entity.type
_entity.pdbx_description
1 polymer ?
#
loop_
_entity_poly.entity_id
_entity_poly.type
_entity_poly.pdbx_seq_one_letter_code
_entity_poly.pdbx_strand_id
1 'polypeptide(L)'
;MKKLIALIVLVLVTVLYVGYYEALEDGDIETILFIKKHPTFQMKFYNIHANDGEIRQVERLTEQERKWIIDYCRYRLGIDTDLKTQDDVEICRKK
;
A
#
# COMPACT_ATOMS: atom_id res chain seq x y z
N MET A 1 11.80 -33.65 -4.36
CA MET A 1 12.64 -32.43 -4.34
C MET A 1 12.14 -31.34 -5.29
N LYS A 2 12.07 -31.56 -6.62
CA LYS A 2 11.62 -30.54 -7.59
C LYS A 2 10.25 -29.91 -7.28
N LYS A 3 9.27 -30.71 -6.87
CA LYS A 3 7.93 -30.23 -6.47
C LYS A 3 7.95 -29.31 -5.23
N LEU A 4 8.81 -29.61 -4.26
CA LEU A 4 8.95 -28.81 -3.04
C LEU A 4 9.59 -27.45 -3.36
N ILE A 5 10.61 -27.43 -4.23
CA ILE A 5 11.24 -26.20 -4.70
C ILE A 5 10.21 -25.34 -5.45
N ALA A 6 9.40 -25.94 -6.33
CA ALA A 6 8.35 -25.21 -7.05
C ALA A 6 7.32 -24.60 -6.09
N LEU A 7 6.91 -25.31 -5.04
CA LEU A 7 6.00 -24.78 -4.01
C LEU A 7 6.60 -23.62 -3.24
N ILE A 8 7.88 -23.72 -2.85
CA ILE A 8 8.59 -22.63 -2.13
C ILE A 8 8.68 -21.38 -3.02
N VAL A 9 9.03 -21.55 -4.30
CA VAL A 9 9.10 -20.45 -5.26
C VAL A 9 7.72 -19.80 -5.42
N LEU A 10 6.65 -20.59 -5.52
CA LEU A 10 5.29 -20.05 -5.64
C LEU A 10 4.91 -19.22 -4.41
N VAL A 11 5.17 -19.73 -3.21
CA VAL A 11 4.91 -19.01 -1.95
C VAL A 11 5.72 -17.71 -1.89
N LEU A 12 7.00 -17.76 -2.26
CA LEU A 12 7.86 -16.56 -2.31
C LEU A 12 7.32 -15.52 -3.27
N VAL A 13 6.91 -15.92 -4.47
CA VAL A 13 6.32 -15.00 -5.46
C VAL A 13 5.04 -14.39 -4.90
N THR A 14 4.17 -15.17 -4.27
CA THR A 14 2.95 -14.66 -3.63
C THR A 14 3.28 -13.64 -2.54
N VAL A 15 4.22 -13.92 -1.64
CA VAL A 15 4.63 -12.98 -0.58
C VAL A 15 5.20 -11.69 -1.17
N LEU A 16 6.00 -11.79 -2.23
CA LEU A 16 6.62 -10.62 -2.85
C LEU A 16 5.61 -9.72 -3.57
N TYR A 17 4.52 -10.28 -4.10
CA TYR A 17 3.60 -9.57 -4.98
C TYR A 17 2.18 -9.40 -4.44
N VAL A 18 1.80 -10.01 -3.32
CA VAL A 18 0.50 -9.77 -2.67
C VAL A 18 0.69 -8.88 -1.45
N GLY A 19 -0.11 -7.84 -1.34
CA GLY A 19 -0.20 -6.96 -0.17
C GLY A 19 -1.64 -6.77 0.26
N TYR A 20 -1.83 -6.16 1.42
CA TYR A 20 -3.15 -5.78 1.91
C TYR A 20 -3.11 -4.48 2.71
N TYR A 21 -4.25 -3.83 2.84
CA TYR A 21 -4.50 -2.77 3.81
C TYR A 21 -5.89 -2.94 4.41
N GLU A 22 -6.11 -2.31 5.56
CA GLU A 22 -7.41 -2.27 6.23
C GLU A 22 -8.12 -0.96 5.87
N ALA A 23 -9.41 -1.04 5.56
CA ALA A 23 -10.29 0.09 5.31
C ALA A 23 -11.50 0.01 6.25
N LEU A 24 -11.96 1.15 6.74
CA LEU A 24 -13.24 1.24 7.44
C LEU A 24 -14.33 1.49 6.39
N GLU A 25 -15.19 0.51 6.16
CA GLU A 25 -16.31 0.57 5.22
C GLU A 25 -17.60 0.23 5.98
N ASP A 26 -18.60 1.11 5.93
CA ASP A 26 -19.90 0.97 6.61
C ASP A 26 -19.84 0.63 8.12
N GLY A 27 -18.77 1.05 8.80
CA GLY A 27 -18.55 0.80 10.23
C GLY A 27 -17.78 -0.47 10.55
N ASP A 28 -17.45 -1.27 9.55
CA ASP A 28 -16.67 -2.50 9.68
C ASP A 28 -15.25 -2.34 9.10
N ILE A 29 -14.30 -3.10 9.67
CA ILE A 29 -12.92 -3.13 9.17
C ILE A 29 -12.82 -4.19 8.08
N GLU A 30 -12.64 -3.74 6.84
CA GLU A 30 -12.47 -4.58 5.66
C GLU A 30 -10.99 -4.75 5.31
N THR A 31 -10.61 -5.99 4.93
CA THR A 31 -9.25 -6.29 4.45
C THR A 31 -9.21 -6.26 2.94
N ILE A 32 -8.58 -5.25 2.37
CA ILE A 32 -8.44 -5.10 0.92
C ILE A 32 -7.11 -5.71 0.47
N LEU A 33 -7.20 -6.81 -0.30
CA LEU A 33 -6.05 -7.45 -0.95
C LEU A 33 -5.72 -6.76 -2.28
N PHE A 34 -4.43 -6.68 -2.60
CA PHE A 34 -3.98 -6.15 -3.89
C PHE A 34 -2.69 -6.81 -4.40
N ILE A 35 -2.50 -6.74 -5.72
CA ILE A 35 -1.24 -7.12 -6.37
C ILE A 35 -0.31 -5.91 -6.37
N LYS A 36 0.84 -6.06 -5.72
CA LYS A 36 1.89 -5.04 -5.67
C LYS A 36 2.47 -4.80 -7.06
N LYS A 37 2.74 -3.53 -7.37
CA LYS A 37 3.40 -3.11 -8.62
C LYS A 37 4.92 -3.30 -8.59
N HIS A 38 5.50 -3.35 -7.40
CA HIS A 38 6.92 -3.66 -7.18
C HIS A 38 7.07 -4.73 -6.09
N PRO A 39 8.05 -5.66 -6.21
CA PRO A 39 8.22 -6.72 -5.23
C PRO A 39 8.73 -6.18 -3.89
N THR A 40 8.15 -6.66 -2.79
CA THR A 40 8.64 -6.40 -1.43
C THR A 40 8.11 -7.47 -0.47
N PHE A 41 8.87 -7.76 0.59
CA PHE A 41 8.42 -8.66 1.67
C PHE A 41 7.38 -8.03 2.59
N GLN A 42 7.16 -6.71 2.51
CA GLN A 42 6.12 -6.03 3.28
C GLN A 42 4.73 -6.49 2.82
N MET A 43 3.93 -7.07 3.72
CA MET A 43 2.57 -7.56 3.41
C MET A 43 1.50 -6.52 3.72
N LYS A 44 1.57 -5.86 4.88
CA LYS A 44 0.62 -4.84 5.32
C LYS A 44 1.06 -3.44 4.87
N PHE A 45 0.13 -2.70 4.31
CA PHE A 45 0.28 -1.30 3.91
C PHE A 45 -0.78 -0.45 4.61
N TYR A 46 -0.54 0.84 4.67
CA TYR A 46 -1.46 1.80 5.26
C TYR A 46 -1.90 2.78 4.19
N ASN A 47 -3.20 2.76 3.88
CA ASN A 47 -3.82 3.79 3.08
C ASN A 47 -4.51 4.77 4.02
N ILE A 48 -3.87 5.92 4.27
CA ILE A 48 -4.44 6.96 5.13
C ILE A 48 -5.73 7.59 4.53
N HIS A 49 -6.03 7.28 3.28
CA HIS A 49 -7.25 7.67 2.56
C HIS A 49 -8.23 6.50 2.37
N ALA A 50 -8.00 5.35 3.01
CA ALA A 50 -8.93 4.23 2.95
C ALA A 50 -10.30 4.58 3.54
N ASN A 51 -10.27 5.40 4.59
CA ASN A 51 -11.45 5.84 5.30
C ASN A 51 -11.94 7.17 4.74
N ASP A 52 -13.25 7.36 4.72
CA ASP A 52 -13.85 8.61 4.27
C ASP A 52 -13.49 9.73 5.26
N GLY A 53 -12.90 10.81 4.74
CA GLY A 53 -12.38 11.90 5.55
C GLY A 53 -11.69 12.98 4.72
N GLU A 54 -11.22 14.03 5.38
CA GLU A 54 -10.49 15.12 4.73
C GLU A 54 -9.15 14.66 4.14
N ILE A 55 -8.80 15.23 2.99
CA ILE A 55 -7.47 15.03 2.39
C ILE A 55 -6.44 15.66 3.34
N ARG A 56 -5.49 14.85 3.81
CA ARG A 56 -4.41 15.33 4.67
C ARG A 56 -3.54 16.32 3.92
N GLN A 57 -3.25 17.45 4.56
CA GLN A 57 -2.36 18.48 4.03
C GLN A 57 -0.91 18.01 4.15
N VAL A 58 -0.14 18.14 3.06
CA VAL A 58 1.23 17.64 2.98
C VAL A 58 2.10 18.21 4.11
N GLU A 59 1.92 19.46 4.50
CA GLU A 59 2.70 20.14 5.56
C GLU A 59 2.39 19.61 6.97
N ARG A 60 1.25 18.93 7.15
CA ARG A 60 0.78 18.39 8.43
C ARG A 60 1.12 16.91 8.61
N LEU A 61 1.66 16.26 7.58
CA LEU A 61 2.03 14.87 7.65
C LEU A 61 3.26 14.69 8.53
N THR A 62 3.15 13.78 9.49
CA THR A 62 4.31 13.23 10.20
C THR A 62 5.17 12.41 9.23
N GLU A 63 6.45 12.23 9.55
CA GLU A 63 7.37 11.38 8.78
C GLU A 63 6.83 9.96 8.56
N GLN A 64 6.13 9.42 9.55
CA GLN A 64 5.54 8.09 9.47
C GLN A 64 4.38 8.04 8.46
N GLU A 65 3.52 9.06 8.44
CA GLU A 65 2.41 9.16 7.48
C GLU A 65 2.93 9.38 6.07
N ARG A 66 3.99 10.20 5.92
CA ARG A 66 4.68 10.37 4.63
C ARG A 66 5.17 9.02 4.11
N LYS A 67 5.86 8.24 4.94
CA LYS A 67 6.33 6.90 4.59
C LYS A 67 5.18 5.99 4.17
N TRP A 68 4.06 6.00 4.91
CA TRP A 68 2.89 5.19 4.57
C TRP A 68 2.29 5.55 3.21
N ILE A 69 2.13 6.84 2.90
CA ILE A 69 1.62 7.28 1.61
C ILE A 69 2.59 6.88 0.49
N ILE A 70 3.89 7.11 0.67
CA ILE A 70 4.92 6.73 -0.32
C ILE A 70 4.89 5.22 -0.57
N ASP A 71 4.88 4.41 0.48
CA ASP A 71 4.81 2.94 0.36
C ASP A 71 3.50 2.52 -0.35
N TYR A 72 2.36 3.06 0.05
CA TYR A 72 1.08 2.76 -0.61
C TYR A 72 1.13 3.16 -2.10
N CYS A 73 1.57 4.37 -2.42
CA CYS A 73 1.62 4.88 -3.79
C CYS A 73 2.54 4.02 -4.68
N ARG A 74 3.74 3.68 -4.18
CA ARG A 74 4.68 2.84 -4.89
C ARG A 74 4.13 1.43 -5.08
N TYR A 75 3.74 0.76 -4.00
CA TYR A 75 3.44 -0.66 -4.06
C TYR A 75 2.01 -0.95 -4.55
N ARG A 76 1.00 -0.14 -4.21
CA ARG A 76 -0.38 -0.34 -4.68
C ARG A 76 -0.63 0.28 -6.05
N LEU A 77 -0.13 1.50 -6.28
CA LEU A 77 -0.46 2.29 -7.46
C LEU A 77 0.64 2.28 -8.52
N GLY A 78 1.89 1.92 -8.16
CA GLY A 78 3.03 1.89 -9.09
C GLY A 78 3.57 3.27 -9.39
N ILE A 79 3.39 4.20 -8.45
CA ILE A 79 3.77 5.61 -8.59
C ILE A 79 4.89 5.89 -7.60
N ASP A 80 6.04 6.31 -8.13
CA ASP A 80 7.14 6.80 -7.31
C ASP A 80 6.99 8.31 -7.08
N THR A 81 7.01 8.72 -5.81
CA THR A 81 6.91 10.13 -5.40
C THR A 81 7.79 10.39 -4.18
N ASP A 82 8.32 11.61 -4.10
CA ASP A 82 8.99 12.13 -2.90
C ASP A 82 8.01 12.77 -1.91
N LEU A 83 6.71 12.85 -2.27
CA LEU A 83 5.63 13.40 -1.46
C LEU A 83 5.90 14.83 -0.94
N LYS A 84 6.30 15.72 -1.84
CA LYS A 84 6.72 17.10 -1.51
C LYS A 84 5.59 18.12 -1.62
N THR A 85 4.59 17.83 -2.44
CA THR A 85 3.49 18.74 -2.77
C THR A 85 2.14 18.14 -2.39
N GLN A 86 1.11 18.98 -2.34
CA GLN A 86 -0.26 18.49 -2.11
C GLN A 86 -0.74 17.59 -3.26
N ASP A 87 -0.36 17.92 -4.49
CA ASP A 87 -0.66 17.10 -5.66
C ASP A 87 -0.13 15.68 -5.50
N ASP A 88 1.11 15.52 -4.97
CA ASP A 88 1.66 14.19 -4.68
C ASP A 88 0.77 13.37 -3.73
N VAL A 89 0.22 14.01 -2.69
CA VAL A 89 -0.73 13.35 -1.77
C VAL A 89 -1.99 12.94 -2.51
N GLU A 90 -2.53 13.82 -3.36
CA GLU A 90 -3.76 13.57 -4.10
C GLU A 90 -3.64 12.43 -5.11
N ILE A 91 -2.52 12.31 -5.82
CA ILE A 91 -2.34 11.23 -6.80
C ILE A 91 -2.29 9.85 -6.11
N CYS A 92 -1.83 9.82 -4.86
CA CYS A 92 -1.72 8.61 -4.05
C CYS A 92 -3.02 8.20 -3.35
N ARG A 93 -4.12 8.94 -3.56
CA ARG A 93 -5.42 8.69 -2.91
C ARG A 93 -6.27 7.59 -3.55
N LYS A 94 -5.95 7.16 -4.78
CA LYS A 94 -6.78 6.19 -5.52
C LYS A 94 -6.95 4.89 -4.72
N LYS A 95 -8.21 4.48 -4.46
CA LYS A 95 -8.55 3.19 -3.82
C LYS A 95 -8.22 2.02 -4.76
#